data_AF-A0A314UU73-F1
#
_entry.id   AF-A0A314UU73-F1
#
_cell.length_a   1.000
_cell.length_b   1.000
_cell.length_c   1.000
_cell.angle_alpha   90.00
_cell.angle_beta   90.00
_cell.angle_gamma   90.00
#
_symmetry.space_group_name_H-M   'P 1'
#
loop_
_entity.id
_entity.type
_entity.pdbx_description
1 polymer ?
#
loop_
_entity_poly.entity_id
_entity_poly.type
_entity_poly.pdbx_seq_one_letter_code
_entity_poly.pdbx_strand_id
1 'polypeptide(L)'
;MMPDMESNHHLNRFLREEDQKPLQHLPYTVLKEADISQRQLDDITQVCSTLSVSRSAAIILLRHCNWNVSKLFDNWFDEEDEVRITVGLFKNPPVDQFSTDGSLVKYFCFETFPGGDGFDDQRISSTFCDHFYCRACWVGYISKSIANDGLGCLSLKCPHPCCGAAVGEDMIFVLAAESADKDKYLRYLLRSYVEDSYRKRKIKWCPAPGCDHAVDFVDYVGGSGGACDVSCLCSYKFCWNCNEEAHSPVKCDTVAKWILKHKDESENTNWILVNTKPCPECRRPIEKNQGCSHMRCRAPCKFEFCWICLGPWGGSHSCNSYLQGVKNKSDKRKEVAKLNLDRYIHYYERWVANHESRQKALVDFQLVQDVHLKKLDRKYRQTNPILSFIREAWLKIIECRRVLKWSYAYGYYFPTHEHGKRQFFEYLQGEAESGLEKLHHCAEVELEEHINADKPIEDFIEFRTKLVQLTVLIGNYFKNLVRAMENDLPEISSYGDYWSCYICTYVNEGSATMCVMCSSQSPVHGEV
;
A
#
# COMPACT_ATOMS: atom_id res chain seq x y z
N MET A 1 7.42 -31.24 56.34
CA MET A 1 6.26 -30.34 56.48
C MET A 1 6.42 -29.21 55.49
N MET A 2 5.82 -29.37 54.31
CA MET A 2 5.65 -28.31 53.33
C MET A 2 4.30 -27.64 53.58
N PRO A 3 4.16 -26.32 53.39
CA PRO A 3 2.89 -25.70 53.07
C PRO A 3 2.80 -25.44 51.56
N ASP A 4 1.59 -25.71 51.05
CA ASP A 4 1.19 -25.75 49.65
C ASP A 4 1.37 -24.44 48.87
N MET A 5 1.72 -24.61 47.59
CA MET A 5 1.86 -23.57 46.58
C MET A 5 0.73 -23.73 45.56
N GLU A 6 -0.52 -23.43 45.95
CA GLU A 6 -1.66 -23.33 45.04
C GLU A 6 -2.15 -21.88 44.97
N SER A 7 -1.63 -21.11 44.00
CA SER A 7 -2.34 -19.95 43.43
C SER A 7 -1.58 -19.41 42.20
N ASN A 8 -1.63 -20.13 41.08
CA ASN A 8 -1.30 -19.52 39.78
C ASN A 8 -2.00 -20.16 38.57
N HIS A 9 -3.09 -20.91 38.80
CA HIS A 9 -3.76 -21.64 37.73
C HIS A 9 -4.91 -20.87 37.05
N HIS A 10 -5.25 -19.66 37.50
CA HIS A 10 -6.41 -18.90 37.01
C HIS A 10 -6.10 -17.82 35.96
N LEU A 11 -4.84 -17.39 35.78
CA LEU A 11 -4.50 -16.37 34.77
C LEU A 11 -4.22 -16.94 33.36
N ASN A 12 -4.05 -18.27 33.25
CA ASN A 12 -3.76 -18.96 31.98
C ASN A 12 -5.02 -19.51 31.27
N ARG A 13 -6.24 -19.22 31.78
CA ARG A 13 -7.49 -19.77 31.22
C ARG A 13 -8.22 -18.83 30.24
N PHE A 14 -7.84 -17.56 30.15
CA PHE A 14 -8.46 -16.60 29.21
C PHE A 14 -7.71 -16.43 27.87
N LEU A 15 -6.68 -17.24 27.62
CA LEU A 15 -5.93 -17.27 26.34
C LEU A 15 -6.15 -18.56 25.54
N ARG A 16 -7.20 -19.35 25.84
CA ARG A 16 -7.51 -20.57 25.09
C ARG A 16 -9.01 -20.75 24.89
N GLU A 17 -9.67 -19.81 24.21
CA GLU A 17 -10.99 -20.13 23.61
C GLU A 17 -11.43 -19.23 22.44
N GLU A 18 -10.67 -18.20 22.04
CA GLU A 18 -10.92 -17.48 20.78
C GLU A 18 -9.62 -17.22 20.02
N ASP A 19 -9.10 -18.23 19.31
CA ASP A 19 -8.34 -18.07 18.05
C ASP A 19 -7.89 -19.43 17.46
N GLN A 20 -8.80 -20.39 17.43
CA GLN A 20 -8.78 -21.42 16.39
C GLN A 20 -9.96 -21.18 15.46
N LYS A 21 -9.97 -20.00 14.81
CA LYS A 21 -10.54 -19.97 13.47
C LYS A 21 -9.68 -20.94 12.64
N PRO A 22 -10.26 -21.96 11.97
CA PRO A 22 -9.48 -22.76 11.02
C PRO A 22 -8.76 -21.78 10.10
N LEU A 23 -7.49 -22.04 9.79
CA LEU A 23 -6.71 -21.30 8.78
C LEU A 23 -7.64 -21.01 7.60
N GLN A 24 -8.21 -19.81 7.55
CA GLN A 24 -9.05 -19.42 6.43
C GLN A 24 -8.10 -19.45 5.25
N HIS A 25 -8.32 -20.36 4.31
CA HIS A 25 -7.63 -20.31 3.03
C HIS A 25 -7.81 -18.89 2.52
N LEU A 26 -6.72 -18.12 2.51
CA LEU A 26 -6.74 -16.78 1.96
C LEU A 26 -7.23 -16.89 0.52
N PRO A 27 -8.08 -15.95 0.04
CA PRO A 27 -8.60 -16.00 -1.33
C PRO A 27 -7.52 -15.63 -2.36
N TYR A 28 -6.24 -15.73 -1.99
CA TYR A 28 -5.10 -15.43 -2.85
C TYR A 28 -3.86 -16.16 -2.35
N THR A 29 -2.90 -16.27 -3.27
CA THR A 29 -1.53 -16.73 -3.01
C THR A 29 -0.56 -15.63 -3.41
N VAL A 30 0.60 -15.56 -2.75
CA VAL A 30 1.67 -14.63 -3.13
C VAL A 30 2.72 -15.41 -3.91
N LEU A 31 2.98 -14.99 -5.15
CA LEU A 31 3.96 -15.55 -6.05
C LEU A 31 5.28 -14.80 -5.92
N LYS A 32 6.37 -15.54 -5.77
CA LYS A 32 7.72 -15.01 -5.90
C LYS A 32 8.09 -14.86 -7.37
N GLU A 33 9.11 -14.06 -7.65
CA GLU A 33 9.68 -13.92 -8.99
C GLU A 33 10.03 -15.27 -9.63
N ALA A 34 10.59 -16.20 -8.84
CA ALA A 34 10.92 -17.55 -9.29
C ALA A 34 9.68 -18.37 -9.69
N ASP A 35 8.56 -18.23 -8.95
CA ASP A 35 7.31 -18.92 -9.28
C ASP A 35 6.74 -18.41 -10.60
N ILE A 36 6.79 -17.09 -10.81
CA ILE A 36 6.33 -16.43 -12.04
C ILE A 36 7.23 -16.83 -13.21
N SER A 37 8.54 -16.84 -13.01
CA SER A 37 9.53 -17.22 -14.02
C SER A 37 9.35 -18.67 -14.47
N GLN A 38 9.08 -19.59 -13.52
CA GLN A 38 8.83 -20.98 -13.84
C GLN A 38 7.54 -21.13 -14.65
N ARG A 39 6.43 -20.52 -14.21
CA ARG A 39 5.16 -20.58 -14.95
C ARG A 39 5.28 -19.98 -16.36
N GLN A 40 6.03 -18.89 -16.50
CA GLN A 40 6.33 -18.30 -17.81
C GLN A 40 7.13 -19.26 -18.70
N LEU A 41 8.16 -19.90 -18.16
CA LEU A 41 8.97 -20.86 -18.89
C LEU A 41 8.16 -22.09 -19.32
N ASP A 42 7.27 -22.58 -18.45
CA ASP A 42 6.39 -23.70 -18.74
C ASP A 42 5.45 -23.38 -19.90
N ASP A 43 4.78 -22.22 -19.86
CA ASP A 43 3.90 -21.75 -20.95
C ASP A 43 4.67 -21.58 -22.27
N ILE A 44 5.87 -21.00 -22.25
CA ILE A 44 6.74 -20.87 -23.44
C ILE A 44 7.11 -22.26 -23.99
N THR A 45 7.53 -23.17 -23.12
CA THR A 45 7.98 -24.51 -23.51
C THR A 45 6.84 -25.31 -24.12
N GLN A 46 5.65 -25.24 -23.53
CA GLN A 46 4.45 -25.88 -24.04
C GLN A 46 4.10 -25.37 -25.45
N VAL A 47 4.15 -24.06 -25.68
CA VAL A 47 3.88 -23.48 -27.00
C VAL A 47 4.95 -23.88 -28.02
N CYS A 48 6.23 -23.87 -27.63
CA CYS A 48 7.33 -24.31 -28.50
C CYS A 48 7.13 -25.76 -28.95
N SER A 49 6.83 -26.68 -28.02
CA SER A 49 6.64 -28.09 -28.35
C SER A 49 5.39 -28.35 -29.17
N THR A 50 4.27 -27.70 -28.83
CA THR A 50 2.97 -27.97 -29.49
C THR A 50 2.89 -27.35 -30.88
N LEU A 51 3.39 -26.12 -31.05
CA LEU A 51 3.33 -25.41 -32.34
C LEU A 51 4.58 -25.62 -33.20
N SER A 52 5.62 -26.27 -32.66
CA SER A 52 6.92 -26.46 -33.33
C SER A 52 7.54 -25.15 -33.82
N VAL A 53 7.44 -24.10 -32.99
CA VAL A 53 7.99 -22.77 -33.27
C VAL A 53 9.21 -22.49 -32.39
N SER A 54 10.05 -21.52 -32.79
CA SER A 54 11.17 -21.09 -31.97
C SER A 54 10.69 -20.43 -30.67
N ARG A 55 11.53 -20.43 -29.64
CA ARG A 55 11.27 -19.72 -28.37
C ARG A 55 10.89 -18.25 -28.59
N SER A 56 11.62 -17.57 -29.47
CA SER A 56 11.37 -16.18 -29.83
C SER A 56 9.97 -15.97 -30.43
N ALA A 57 9.56 -16.85 -31.36
CA ALA A 57 8.22 -16.84 -31.93
C ALA A 57 7.14 -17.18 -30.89
N ALA A 58 7.37 -18.16 -30.02
CA ALA A 58 6.45 -18.54 -28.95
C ALA A 58 6.18 -17.38 -27.99
N ILE A 59 7.20 -16.62 -27.60
CA ILE A 59 7.06 -15.42 -26.76
C ILE A 59 6.19 -14.37 -27.45
N ILE A 60 6.43 -14.06 -28.72
CA ILE A 60 5.66 -13.09 -29.49
C ILE A 60 4.18 -13.49 -29.55
N LEU A 61 3.91 -14.77 -29.84
CA LEU A 61 2.56 -15.33 -29.90
C LEU A 61 1.85 -15.31 -28.55
N LEU A 62 2.52 -15.74 -27.49
CA LEU A 62 1.98 -15.71 -26.13
C LEU A 62 1.61 -14.28 -25.73
N ARG A 63 2.47 -13.31 -25.99
CA ARG A 63 2.20 -11.90 -25.70
C ARG A 63 1.01 -11.36 -26.50
N HIS A 64 0.91 -11.70 -27.79
CA HIS A 64 -0.25 -11.33 -28.62
C HIS A 64 -1.57 -11.86 -28.04
N CYS A 65 -1.54 -13.05 -27.44
CA CYS A 65 -2.68 -13.65 -26.76
C CYS A 65 -2.75 -13.37 -25.25
N ASN A 66 -2.00 -12.36 -24.76
CA ASN A 66 -1.98 -11.96 -23.34
C ASN A 66 -1.62 -13.11 -22.38
N TRP A 67 -0.68 -13.96 -22.77
CA TRP A 67 -0.26 -15.19 -22.06
C TRP A 67 -1.38 -16.20 -21.83
N ASN A 68 -2.43 -16.18 -22.66
CA ASN A 68 -3.48 -17.19 -22.65
C ASN A 68 -3.17 -18.29 -23.66
N VAL A 69 -2.60 -19.40 -23.17
CA VAL A 69 -2.21 -20.56 -23.98
C VAL A 69 -3.39 -21.17 -24.74
N SER A 70 -4.55 -21.34 -24.09
CA SER A 70 -5.74 -21.90 -24.74
C SER A 70 -6.22 -21.04 -25.91
N LYS A 71 -6.36 -19.73 -25.68
CA LYS A 71 -6.74 -18.77 -26.75
C LYS A 71 -5.72 -18.77 -27.88
N LEU A 72 -4.43 -18.87 -27.55
CA LEU A 72 -3.39 -18.95 -28.57
C LEU A 72 -3.57 -20.20 -29.43
N PHE A 73 -3.79 -21.37 -28.82
CA PHE A 73 -4.02 -22.60 -29.56
C PHE A 73 -5.27 -22.54 -30.41
N ASP A 74 -6.39 -22.07 -29.87
CA ASP A 74 -7.64 -21.89 -30.63
C ASP A 74 -7.39 -21.02 -31.87
N ASN A 75 -6.82 -19.82 -31.68
CA ASN A 75 -6.52 -18.90 -32.78
C ASN A 75 -5.53 -19.47 -33.80
N TRP A 76 -4.50 -20.18 -33.33
CA TRP A 76 -3.43 -20.69 -34.20
C TRP A 76 -3.90 -21.86 -35.06
N PHE A 77 -4.69 -22.78 -34.50
CA PHE A 77 -5.19 -23.93 -35.24
C PHE A 77 -6.32 -23.59 -36.20
N ASP A 78 -7.01 -22.45 -35.97
CA ASP A 78 -8.04 -21.94 -36.88
C ASP A 78 -7.43 -21.12 -38.05
N GLU A 79 -6.57 -20.12 -37.75
CA GLU A 79 -6.10 -19.12 -38.73
C GLU A 79 -4.59 -18.83 -38.61
N GLU A 80 -3.73 -19.85 -38.72
CA GLU A 80 -2.26 -19.73 -38.54
C GLU A 80 -1.63 -18.57 -39.34
N ASP A 81 -1.92 -18.48 -40.65
CA ASP A 81 -1.25 -17.52 -41.53
C ASP A 81 -1.63 -16.06 -41.19
N GLU A 82 -2.90 -15.80 -40.83
CA GLU A 82 -3.36 -14.48 -40.39
C GLU A 82 -2.74 -14.08 -39.05
N VAL A 83 -2.63 -15.04 -38.11
CA VAL A 83 -1.93 -14.81 -36.83
C VAL A 83 -0.47 -14.42 -37.09
N ARG A 84 0.23 -15.18 -37.94
CA ARG A 84 1.63 -14.90 -38.30
C ARG A 84 1.80 -13.53 -38.93
N ILE A 85 0.94 -13.15 -39.87
CA ILE A 85 1.00 -11.83 -40.51
C ILE A 85 0.78 -10.74 -39.47
N THR A 86 -0.23 -10.89 -38.62
CA THR A 86 -0.58 -9.93 -37.57
C THR A 86 0.57 -9.69 -36.60
N VAL A 87 1.25 -10.77 -36.16
CA VAL A 87 2.35 -10.66 -35.21
C VAL A 87 3.71 -10.38 -35.87
N GLY A 88 3.81 -10.45 -37.21
CA GLY A 88 5.03 -10.20 -37.97
C GLY A 88 6.01 -11.36 -38.01
N LEU A 89 5.52 -12.61 -37.94
CA LEU A 89 6.28 -13.86 -38.04
C LEU A 89 6.20 -14.44 -39.46
N PHE A 90 6.66 -13.68 -40.44
CA PHE A 90 6.56 -14.04 -41.86
C PHE A 90 7.38 -15.29 -42.19
N LYS A 91 6.76 -16.29 -42.85
CA LYS A 91 7.42 -17.54 -43.30
C LYS A 91 8.41 -17.28 -44.44
N ASN A 92 8.00 -16.42 -45.37
CA ASN A 92 8.85 -15.89 -46.44
C ASN A 92 8.92 -14.38 -46.22
N PRO A 93 10.10 -13.81 -45.95
CA PRO A 93 10.23 -12.37 -45.87
C PRO A 93 9.76 -11.75 -47.19
N PRO A 94 8.94 -10.69 -47.18
CA PRO A 94 8.58 -10.00 -48.41
C PRO A 94 9.87 -9.48 -49.04
N VAL A 95 10.26 -10.08 -50.16
CA VAL A 95 11.41 -9.64 -50.96
C VAL A 95 11.04 -8.26 -51.52
N ASP A 96 11.78 -7.24 -51.13
CA ASP A 96 11.60 -5.92 -51.68
C ASP A 96 12.00 -5.98 -53.17
N GLN A 97 11.04 -5.77 -54.07
CA GLN A 97 11.27 -5.85 -55.54
C GLN A 97 12.06 -4.64 -56.09
N PHE A 98 12.81 -3.95 -55.25
CA PHE A 98 13.61 -2.79 -55.63
C PHE A 98 15.09 -3.03 -55.36
N SER A 99 15.81 -3.46 -56.40
CA SER A 99 17.13 -2.96 -56.87
C SER A 99 17.85 -4.04 -57.68
N THR A 100 17.53 -4.17 -58.97
CA THR A 100 18.34 -4.88 -59.97
C THR A 100 19.56 -4.06 -60.43
N ASP A 101 20.05 -3.15 -59.59
CA ASP A 101 21.29 -2.42 -59.83
C ASP A 101 22.16 -2.53 -58.59
N GLY A 102 23.42 -2.89 -58.76
CA GLY A 102 24.39 -3.26 -57.70
C GLY A 102 24.79 -2.12 -56.76
N SER A 103 23.94 -1.10 -56.61
CA SER A 103 24.12 0.04 -55.72
C SER A 103 23.56 -0.25 -54.33
N LEU A 104 24.45 -0.74 -53.48
CA LEU A 104 24.45 -0.80 -52.01
C LEU A 104 23.36 0.04 -51.29
N VAL A 105 22.54 -0.69 -50.52
CA VAL A 105 21.54 -0.22 -49.55
C VAL A 105 22.03 0.98 -48.73
N LYS A 106 21.46 2.16 -48.98
CA LYS A 106 21.66 3.39 -48.20
C LYS A 106 20.46 3.64 -47.29
N TYR A 107 20.34 2.97 -46.14
CA TYR A 107 19.33 3.38 -45.15
C TYR A 107 19.85 3.25 -43.70
N PHE A 108 19.72 4.38 -42.99
CA PHE A 108 20.03 4.69 -41.59
C PHE A 108 21.45 5.15 -41.20
N CYS A 109 22.52 4.43 -41.56
CA CYS A 109 23.89 4.96 -41.40
C CYS A 109 24.28 5.60 -42.73
N PHE A 110 24.55 6.90 -42.76
CA PHE A 110 25.01 7.60 -43.98
C PHE A 110 26.42 7.18 -44.44
N GLU A 111 26.94 6.06 -43.94
CA GLU A 111 28.26 5.53 -44.23
C GLU A 111 28.17 4.42 -45.28
N THR A 112 28.88 4.61 -46.40
CA THR A 112 29.07 3.58 -47.42
C THR A 112 30.05 2.53 -46.91
N PHE A 113 29.56 1.32 -46.64
CA PHE A 113 30.43 0.17 -46.42
C PHE A 113 31.00 -0.28 -47.79
N PRO A 114 32.32 -0.27 -48.00
CA PRO A 114 32.90 -0.67 -49.27
C PRO A 114 32.58 -2.14 -49.53
N GLY A 115 31.90 -2.39 -50.66
CA GLY A 115 31.66 -3.74 -51.18
C GLY A 115 32.97 -4.31 -51.70
N GLY A 116 33.71 -4.97 -50.83
CA GLY A 116 34.88 -5.77 -51.16
C GLY A 116 34.95 -6.93 -50.17
N ASP A 117 34.64 -8.13 -50.67
CA ASP A 117 35.24 -9.46 -50.40
C ASP A 117 35.98 -9.80 -49.07
N GLY A 118 35.78 -9.06 -47.98
CA GLY A 118 36.49 -9.30 -46.71
C GLY A 118 35.83 -8.86 -45.40
N PHE A 119 34.60 -8.34 -45.38
CA PHE A 119 33.94 -7.87 -44.14
C PHE A 119 32.41 -8.05 -44.15
N ASP A 120 31.93 -9.27 -44.42
CA ASP A 120 30.49 -9.60 -44.49
C ASP A 120 29.80 -9.76 -43.11
N ASP A 121 30.54 -9.53 -42.01
CA ASP A 121 30.14 -9.96 -40.65
C ASP A 121 29.45 -8.85 -39.80
N GLN A 122 29.04 -7.72 -40.41
CA GLN A 122 28.50 -6.56 -39.67
C GLN A 122 27.06 -6.17 -40.02
N ARG A 123 26.45 -6.81 -41.03
CA ARG A 123 25.07 -6.53 -41.46
C ARG A 123 24.14 -7.55 -40.84
N ILE A 124 23.13 -7.05 -40.13
CA ILE A 124 22.20 -7.87 -39.37
C ILE A 124 20.79 -7.56 -39.88
N SER A 125 20.00 -8.59 -40.14
CA SER A 125 18.56 -8.49 -40.43
C SER A 125 17.76 -9.10 -39.27
N SER A 126 16.47 -8.77 -39.20
CA SER A 126 15.54 -9.52 -38.35
C SER A 126 15.28 -10.90 -38.96
N THR A 127 15.05 -11.90 -38.12
CA THR A 127 14.70 -13.28 -38.48
C THR A 127 13.47 -13.38 -39.42
N PHE A 128 12.63 -12.34 -39.50
CA PHE A 128 11.37 -12.36 -40.25
C PHE A 128 11.31 -11.35 -41.43
N CYS A 129 12.42 -10.69 -41.79
CA CYS A 129 12.50 -9.83 -42.99
C CYS A 129 13.92 -9.73 -43.55
N ASP A 130 14.06 -9.32 -44.82
CA ASP A 130 15.37 -9.17 -45.47
C ASP A 130 15.93 -7.73 -45.40
N HIS A 131 15.49 -6.93 -44.41
CA HIS A 131 15.99 -5.57 -44.22
C HIS A 131 17.26 -5.58 -43.33
N PHE A 132 18.39 -5.22 -43.94
CA PHE A 132 19.70 -5.21 -43.27
C PHE A 132 20.06 -3.83 -42.73
N TYR A 133 20.60 -3.81 -41.51
CA TYR A 133 21.22 -2.62 -40.91
C TYR A 133 22.54 -3.02 -40.24
N CYS A 134 23.44 -2.05 -40.04
CA CYS A 134 24.66 -2.31 -39.30
C CYS A 134 24.36 -2.61 -37.82
N ARG A 135 25.24 -3.39 -37.18
CA ARG A 135 25.13 -3.72 -35.74
C ARG A 135 24.91 -2.48 -34.86
N ALA A 136 25.63 -1.40 -35.11
CA ALA A 136 25.54 -0.17 -34.31
C ALA A 136 24.14 0.48 -34.38
N CYS A 137 23.53 0.54 -35.57
CA CYS A 137 22.16 1.06 -35.73
C CYS A 137 21.15 0.20 -34.99
N TRP A 138 21.26 -1.13 -35.08
CA TRP A 138 20.38 -2.05 -34.37
C TRP A 138 20.52 -1.94 -32.86
N VAL A 139 21.76 -1.89 -32.34
CA VAL A 139 22.02 -1.67 -30.91
C VAL A 139 21.38 -0.36 -30.46
N GLY A 140 21.62 0.73 -31.19
CA GLY A 140 21.02 2.03 -30.86
C GLY A 140 19.48 2.03 -30.87
N TYR A 141 18.87 1.36 -31.85
CA TYR A 141 17.42 1.21 -31.96
C TYR A 141 16.82 0.41 -30.79
N ILE A 142 17.41 -0.76 -30.48
CA ILE A 142 16.98 -1.64 -29.39
C ILE A 142 17.16 -0.95 -28.03
N SER A 143 18.36 -0.40 -27.75
CA SER A 143 18.65 0.30 -26.49
C SER A 143 17.69 1.47 -26.28
N LYS A 144 17.37 2.24 -27.33
CA LYS A 144 16.42 3.36 -27.23
C LYS A 144 15.01 2.87 -26.93
N SER A 145 14.56 1.77 -27.54
CA SER A 145 13.24 1.21 -27.26
C SER A 145 13.15 0.64 -25.83
N ILE A 146 14.17 -0.09 -25.37
CA ILE A 146 14.23 -0.61 -24.00
C ILE A 146 14.24 0.51 -22.96
N ALA A 147 14.97 1.60 -23.22
CA ALA A 147 15.06 2.72 -22.30
C ALA A 147 13.78 3.57 -22.23
N ASN A 148 13.09 3.78 -23.36
CA ASN A 148 12.01 4.76 -23.45
C ASN A 148 10.60 4.14 -23.49
N ASP A 149 10.46 2.94 -24.07
CA ASP A 149 9.14 2.36 -24.36
C ASP A 149 8.68 1.39 -23.27
N GLY A 150 9.54 1.05 -22.31
CA GLY A 150 9.24 0.09 -21.23
C GLY A 150 8.80 -1.26 -21.80
N LEU A 151 7.60 -1.74 -21.42
CA LEU A 151 7.03 -2.98 -21.98
C LEU A 151 6.81 -2.93 -23.51
N GLY A 152 6.74 -1.73 -24.11
CA GLY A 152 6.60 -1.56 -25.55
C GLY A 152 7.76 -2.19 -26.34
N CYS A 153 8.96 -2.27 -25.76
CA CYS A 153 10.13 -2.87 -26.41
C CYS A 153 9.95 -4.36 -26.73
N LEU A 154 9.05 -5.06 -26.03
CA LEU A 154 8.75 -6.46 -26.28
C LEU A 154 7.94 -6.67 -27.58
N SER A 155 7.34 -5.61 -28.13
CA SER A 155 6.55 -5.62 -29.37
C SER A 155 7.29 -4.93 -30.53
N LEU A 156 8.61 -4.78 -30.41
CA LEU A 156 9.45 -4.08 -31.35
C LEU A 156 9.35 -4.67 -32.76
N LYS A 157 9.31 -3.78 -33.75
CA LYS A 157 9.23 -4.13 -35.18
C LYS A 157 10.49 -3.70 -35.90
N CYS A 158 10.70 -4.27 -37.09
CA CYS A 158 11.76 -3.87 -37.99
C CYS A 158 11.73 -2.34 -38.21
N PRO A 159 12.89 -1.65 -38.16
CA PRO A 159 12.94 -0.19 -38.32
C PRO A 159 12.65 0.26 -39.77
N HIS A 160 12.55 -0.66 -40.73
CA HIS A 160 12.20 -0.30 -42.10
C HIS A 160 10.74 0.21 -42.17
N PRO A 161 10.48 1.38 -42.80
CA PRO A 161 9.12 1.87 -43.03
C PRO A 161 8.24 0.79 -43.70
N CYS A 162 7.01 0.61 -43.21
CA CYS A 162 6.07 -0.37 -43.72
C CYS A 162 6.44 -1.86 -43.50
N CYS A 163 7.55 -2.18 -42.83
CA CYS A 163 7.87 -3.56 -42.46
C CYS A 163 7.26 -3.93 -41.10
N GLY A 164 6.30 -4.87 -41.10
CA GLY A 164 5.66 -5.37 -39.88
C GLY A 164 6.41 -6.49 -39.15
N ALA A 165 7.62 -6.85 -39.61
CA ALA A 165 8.37 -8.00 -39.10
C ALA A 165 8.75 -7.79 -37.63
N ALA A 166 8.54 -8.82 -36.82
CA ALA A 166 8.84 -8.76 -35.40
C ALA A 166 10.37 -8.73 -35.15
N VAL A 167 10.77 -8.11 -34.05
CA VAL A 167 12.13 -8.24 -33.50
C VAL A 167 12.00 -9.02 -32.21
N GLY A 168 12.56 -10.22 -32.20
CA GLY A 168 12.36 -11.19 -31.13
C GLY A 168 13.50 -11.25 -30.11
N GLU A 169 13.32 -12.11 -29.10
CA GLU A 169 14.28 -12.33 -28.01
C GLU A 169 15.66 -12.76 -28.53
N ASP A 170 15.68 -13.58 -29.57
CA ASP A 170 16.88 -14.08 -30.26
C ASP A 170 17.81 -12.93 -30.72
N MET A 171 17.24 -11.94 -31.40
CA MET A 171 18.00 -10.80 -31.91
C MET A 171 18.47 -9.88 -30.78
N ILE A 172 17.61 -9.66 -29.78
CA ILE A 172 17.92 -8.81 -28.62
C ILE A 172 19.06 -9.43 -27.80
N PHE A 173 19.07 -10.75 -27.63
CA PHE A 173 20.12 -11.44 -26.87
C PHE A 173 21.50 -11.33 -27.53
N VAL A 174 21.56 -11.33 -28.86
CA VAL A 174 22.82 -11.19 -29.62
C VAL A 174 23.34 -9.75 -29.58
N LEU A 175 22.44 -8.76 -29.63
CA LEU A 175 22.80 -7.35 -29.76
C LEU A 175 23.01 -6.65 -28.42
N ALA A 176 22.31 -7.08 -27.37
CA ALA A 176 22.41 -6.54 -26.01
C ALA A 176 23.26 -7.41 -25.07
N ALA A 177 24.02 -8.38 -25.60
CA ALA A 177 24.75 -9.37 -24.79
C ALA A 177 25.67 -8.76 -23.72
N GLU A 178 26.27 -7.59 -24.01
CA GLU A 178 27.25 -6.91 -23.17
C GLU A 178 26.70 -5.66 -22.47
N SER A 179 25.38 -5.41 -22.56
CA SER A 179 24.75 -4.22 -21.98
C SER A 179 23.73 -4.58 -20.89
N ALA A 180 23.46 -3.63 -20.00
CA ALA A 180 22.39 -3.73 -19.00
C ALA A 180 20.98 -3.83 -19.64
N ASP A 181 20.86 -3.64 -20.95
CA ASP A 181 19.58 -3.68 -21.65
C ASP A 181 19.04 -5.10 -21.75
N LYS A 182 19.90 -6.13 -21.78
CA LYS A 182 19.46 -7.52 -21.75
C LYS A 182 18.69 -7.83 -20.46
N ASP A 183 19.22 -7.41 -19.31
CA ASP A 183 18.57 -7.64 -18.01
C ASP A 183 17.27 -6.85 -17.90
N LYS A 184 17.23 -5.61 -18.41
CA LYS A 184 16.00 -4.81 -18.49
C LYS A 184 14.95 -5.47 -19.37
N TYR A 185 15.33 -5.95 -20.55
CA TYR A 185 14.44 -6.67 -21.45
C TYR A 185 13.86 -7.93 -20.80
N LEU A 186 14.71 -8.74 -20.16
CA LEU A 186 14.28 -9.93 -19.41
C LEU A 186 13.29 -9.57 -18.30
N ARG A 187 13.56 -8.49 -17.57
CA ARG A 187 12.64 -7.98 -16.54
C ARG A 187 11.30 -7.57 -17.14
N TYR A 188 11.30 -6.83 -18.26
CA TYR A 188 10.06 -6.47 -18.96
C TYR A 188 9.31 -7.71 -19.43
N LEU A 189 10.01 -8.69 -20.01
CA LEU A 189 9.41 -9.94 -20.47
C LEU A 189 8.74 -10.69 -19.31
N LEU A 190 9.41 -10.84 -18.17
CA LEU A 190 8.83 -11.46 -16.98
C LEU A 190 7.60 -10.68 -16.48
N ARG A 191 7.71 -9.34 -16.42
CA ARG A 191 6.61 -8.47 -15.99
C ARG A 191 5.37 -8.59 -16.87
N SER A 192 5.56 -8.77 -18.17
CA SER A 192 4.46 -8.94 -19.14
C SER A 192 3.57 -10.14 -18.82
N TYR A 193 4.12 -11.19 -18.19
CA TYR A 193 3.37 -12.38 -17.79
C TYR A 193 2.21 -12.07 -16.85
N VAL A 194 2.40 -11.11 -15.94
CA VAL A 194 1.39 -10.66 -14.99
C VAL A 194 0.57 -9.51 -15.56
N GLU A 195 1.23 -8.51 -16.16
CA GLU A 195 0.57 -7.27 -16.60
C GLU A 195 -0.37 -7.49 -17.80
N ASP A 196 0.02 -8.30 -18.79
CA ASP A 196 -0.83 -8.58 -19.96
C ASP A 196 -1.99 -9.52 -19.59
N SER A 197 -1.78 -10.42 -18.61
CA SER A 197 -2.77 -11.41 -18.16
C SER A 197 -3.89 -10.83 -17.27
N TYR A 198 -3.78 -9.58 -16.83
CA TYR A 198 -4.63 -8.93 -15.82
C TYR A 198 -6.15 -9.10 -16.00
N ARG A 199 -6.64 -9.19 -17.25
CA ARG A 199 -8.09 -9.32 -17.55
C ARG A 199 -8.65 -10.74 -17.36
N LYS A 200 -7.80 -11.78 -17.30
CA LYS A 200 -8.24 -13.18 -17.23
C LYS A 200 -7.59 -13.97 -16.09
N ARG A 201 -6.31 -13.74 -15.80
CA ARG A 201 -5.67 -14.24 -14.58
C ARG A 201 -5.71 -13.11 -13.56
N LYS A 202 -6.22 -13.39 -12.38
CA LYS A 202 -6.33 -12.41 -11.30
C LYS A 202 -4.97 -12.30 -10.60
N ILE A 203 -3.92 -11.98 -11.35
CA ILE A 203 -2.56 -11.78 -10.83
C ILE A 203 -2.22 -10.29 -10.93
N LYS A 204 -1.68 -9.70 -9.85
CA LYS A 204 -1.20 -8.31 -9.83
C LYS A 204 0.15 -8.21 -9.13
N TRP A 205 1.04 -7.38 -9.66
CA TRP A 205 2.27 -7.03 -8.97
C TRP A 205 1.99 -6.33 -7.65
N CYS A 206 2.81 -6.60 -6.64
CA CYS A 206 2.83 -5.78 -5.44
C CYS A 206 3.24 -4.34 -5.82
N PRO A 207 2.49 -3.30 -5.40
CA PRO A 207 2.82 -1.91 -5.72
C PRO A 207 3.96 -1.34 -4.85
N ALA A 208 4.48 -2.11 -3.89
CA ALA A 208 5.58 -1.64 -3.04
C ALA A 208 6.85 -1.40 -3.86
N PRO A 209 7.52 -0.25 -3.69
CA PRO A 209 8.79 0.03 -4.37
C PRO A 209 9.83 -1.06 -4.08
N GLY A 210 10.45 -1.59 -5.13
CA GLY A 210 11.48 -2.62 -5.02
C GLY A 210 10.97 -4.03 -4.69
N CYS A 211 9.66 -4.27 -4.70
CA CYS A 211 9.09 -5.60 -4.52
C CYS A 211 8.79 -6.25 -5.87
N ASP A 212 9.38 -7.42 -6.14
CA ASP A 212 9.14 -8.23 -7.35
C ASP A 212 8.25 -9.47 -7.06
N HIS A 213 7.38 -9.37 -6.05
CA HIS A 213 6.34 -10.36 -5.79
C HIS A 213 5.02 -9.98 -6.48
N ALA A 214 4.22 -10.98 -6.84
CA ALA A 214 2.85 -10.79 -7.31
C ALA A 214 1.84 -11.50 -6.42
N VAL A 215 0.58 -11.10 -6.47
CA VAL A 215 -0.54 -11.74 -5.77
C VAL A 215 -1.46 -12.35 -6.81
N ASP A 216 -1.72 -13.66 -6.69
CA ASP A 216 -2.61 -14.45 -7.52
C ASP A 216 -3.88 -14.76 -6.74
N PHE A 217 -4.97 -14.08 -7.10
CA PHE A 217 -6.25 -14.08 -6.39
C PHE A 217 -7.16 -15.18 -6.96
N VAL A 218 -7.59 -16.10 -6.10
CA VAL A 218 -8.50 -17.18 -6.47
C VAL A 218 -9.92 -16.68 -6.26
N ASP A 219 -10.75 -16.76 -7.30
CA ASP A 219 -12.15 -16.32 -7.23
C ASP A 219 -12.94 -17.11 -6.18
N TYR A 220 -13.31 -16.43 -5.09
CA TYR A 220 -14.41 -16.92 -4.27
C TYR A 220 -15.73 -16.42 -4.87
N VAL A 221 -16.53 -17.38 -5.35
CA VAL A 221 -17.92 -17.20 -5.74
C VAL A 221 -18.70 -16.82 -4.48
N GLY A 222 -19.11 -15.55 -4.35
CA GLY A 222 -20.17 -15.16 -3.42
C GLY A 222 -20.03 -13.79 -2.77
N GLY A 223 -20.83 -12.83 -3.25
CA GLY A 223 -21.54 -11.86 -2.41
C GLY A 223 -20.74 -10.70 -1.81
N SER A 224 -20.94 -9.51 -2.39
CA SER A 224 -21.01 -8.20 -1.74
C SER A 224 -20.07 -7.88 -0.55
N GLY A 225 -19.07 -7.03 -0.82
CA GLY A 225 -18.65 -5.99 0.14
C GLY A 225 -17.58 -6.34 1.18
N GLY A 226 -16.97 -7.52 1.12
CA GLY A 226 -15.86 -7.90 2.02
C GLY A 226 -14.53 -7.22 1.70
N ALA A 227 -13.72 -6.93 2.72
CA ALA A 227 -12.42 -6.26 2.62
C ALA A 227 -11.52 -6.91 1.54
N CYS A 228 -11.18 -6.13 0.52
CA CYS A 228 -10.37 -6.56 -0.63
C CYS A 228 -8.86 -6.35 -0.40
N ASP A 229 -8.44 -6.14 0.85
CA ASP A 229 -7.05 -5.87 1.18
C ASP A 229 -6.24 -7.17 1.18
N VAL A 230 -5.15 -7.20 0.41
CA VAL A 230 -4.23 -8.33 0.31
C VAL A 230 -2.89 -7.97 0.94
N SER A 231 -2.21 -8.96 1.49
CA SER A 231 -0.90 -8.81 2.12
C SER A 231 0.16 -9.53 1.29
N CYS A 232 1.22 -8.81 0.93
CA CYS A 232 2.36 -9.38 0.22
C CYS A 232 3.39 -9.96 1.21
N LEU A 233 4.27 -10.85 0.73
CA LEU A 233 5.42 -11.37 1.48
C LEU A 233 6.41 -10.26 1.88
N CYS A 234 6.45 -9.13 1.17
CA CYS A 234 7.22 -7.96 1.59
C CYS A 234 6.56 -7.17 2.74
N SER A 235 5.48 -7.71 3.33
CA SER A 235 4.65 -7.07 4.36
C SER A 235 3.83 -5.85 3.91
N TYR A 236 3.96 -5.41 2.64
CA TYR A 236 3.09 -4.37 2.11
C TYR A 236 1.66 -4.89 1.95
N LYS A 237 0.69 -4.08 2.39
CA LYS A 237 -0.74 -4.36 2.24
C LYS A 237 -1.37 -3.37 1.27
N PHE A 238 -2.12 -3.87 0.31
CA PHE A 238 -2.78 -3.06 -0.71
C PHE A 238 -4.17 -3.54 -1.02
N CYS A 239 -5.02 -2.65 -1.51
CA CYS A 239 -6.36 -3.02 -1.95
C CYS A 239 -6.27 -3.71 -3.31
N TRP A 240 -6.81 -4.92 -3.40
CA TRP A 240 -6.88 -5.66 -4.65
C TRP A 240 -7.62 -4.91 -5.76
N ASN A 241 -8.65 -4.14 -5.42
CA ASN A 241 -9.52 -3.53 -6.42
C ASN A 241 -8.90 -2.29 -7.06
N CYS A 242 -8.36 -1.38 -6.26
CA CYS A 242 -7.84 -0.09 -6.74
C CYS A 242 -6.31 0.00 -6.77
N ASN A 243 -5.59 -1.00 -6.24
CA ASN A 243 -4.12 -1.05 -6.13
C ASN A 243 -3.49 0.03 -5.22
N GLU A 244 -4.30 0.81 -4.50
CA GLU A 244 -3.83 1.75 -3.48
C GLU A 244 -3.42 1.02 -2.19
N GLU A 245 -2.77 1.74 -1.28
CA GLU A 245 -2.51 1.25 0.08
C GLU A 245 -3.80 0.70 0.71
N ALA A 246 -3.68 -0.43 1.43
CA ALA A 246 -4.81 -1.07 2.10
C ALA A 246 -5.64 -0.05 2.88
N HIS A 247 -6.93 -0.01 2.61
CA HIS A 247 -7.80 1.08 3.05
C HIS A 247 -9.13 0.60 3.63
N SER A 248 -9.29 -0.70 3.90
CA SER A 248 -10.41 -1.18 4.72
C SER A 248 -10.45 -0.43 6.06
N PRO A 249 -11.62 0.08 6.48
CA PRO A 249 -12.98 -0.19 5.94
C PRO A 249 -13.49 0.80 4.88
N VAL A 250 -12.69 1.78 4.47
CA VAL A 250 -13.12 2.82 3.53
C VAL A 250 -13.26 2.25 2.12
N LYS A 251 -14.33 2.64 1.40
CA LYS A 251 -14.59 2.20 0.02
C LYS A 251 -13.61 2.82 -0.97
N CYS A 252 -13.30 2.08 -2.05
CA CYS A 252 -12.39 2.54 -3.12
C CYS A 252 -12.81 3.91 -3.69
N ASP A 253 -14.11 4.16 -3.87
CA ASP A 253 -14.63 5.42 -4.42
C ASP A 253 -14.27 6.63 -3.54
N THR A 254 -14.36 6.48 -2.22
CA THR A 254 -13.98 7.54 -1.27
C THR A 254 -12.48 7.79 -1.31
N VAL A 255 -11.69 6.71 -1.41
CA VAL A 255 -10.22 6.80 -1.55
C VAL A 255 -9.84 7.51 -2.84
N ALA A 256 -10.42 7.13 -3.98
CA ALA A 256 -10.17 7.77 -5.27
C ALA A 256 -10.50 9.27 -5.25
N LYS A 257 -11.65 9.65 -4.66
CA LYS A 257 -12.02 11.07 -4.48
C LYS A 257 -11.01 11.83 -3.61
N TRP A 258 -10.58 11.24 -2.49
CA TRP A 258 -9.59 11.84 -1.60
C TRP A 258 -8.24 12.03 -2.30
N ILE A 259 -7.80 11.01 -3.05
CA ILE A 259 -6.52 11.03 -3.76
C ILE A 259 -6.51 12.10 -4.85
N LEU A 260 -7.56 12.15 -5.66
CA LEU A 260 -7.71 13.18 -6.69
C LEU A 260 -7.73 14.59 -6.06
N LYS A 261 -8.48 14.76 -4.98
CA LYS A 261 -8.59 16.07 -4.31
C LYS A 261 -7.23 16.59 -3.84
N HIS A 262 -6.39 15.76 -3.22
CA HIS A 262 -5.09 16.22 -2.74
C HIS A 262 -4.05 16.43 -3.85
N LYS A 263 -4.26 15.85 -5.04
CA LYS A 263 -3.42 16.14 -6.22
C LYS A 263 -3.76 17.51 -6.81
N ASP A 264 -5.05 17.87 -6.83
CA ASP A 264 -5.53 19.15 -7.36
C ASP A 264 -5.24 20.33 -6.42
N GLU A 265 -5.24 20.12 -5.09
CA GLU A 265 -4.91 21.14 -4.09
C GLU A 265 -3.37 21.28 -3.98
N SER A 266 -2.79 22.05 -4.90
CA SER A 266 -1.35 22.28 -5.20
C SER A 266 -0.31 21.91 -4.12
N GLU A 267 0.72 21.14 -4.53
CA GLU A 267 1.88 20.67 -3.75
C GLU A 267 2.65 21.78 -2.99
N ASN A 268 2.57 23.05 -3.41
CA ASN A 268 3.30 24.17 -2.80
C ASN A 268 2.71 24.69 -1.48
N THR A 269 1.41 24.48 -1.20
CA THR A 269 0.78 24.89 0.07
C THR A 269 0.97 23.82 1.15
N ASN A 270 1.11 22.55 0.74
CA ASN A 270 1.17 21.38 1.62
C ASN A 270 2.55 21.20 2.30
N TRP A 271 3.64 21.63 1.65
CA TRP A 271 5.00 21.48 2.20
C TRP A 271 5.32 22.46 3.34
N ILE A 272 4.70 23.66 3.33
CA ILE A 272 5.00 24.76 4.27
C ILE A 272 4.37 24.53 5.66
N LEU A 273 3.27 23.78 5.77
CA LEU A 273 2.53 23.64 7.04
C LEU A 273 2.98 22.49 7.95
N VAL A 274 3.71 21.50 7.43
CA VAL A 274 3.79 20.18 8.09
C VAL A 274 5.13 19.91 8.79
N ASN A 275 6.25 20.43 8.27
CA ASN A 275 7.57 19.97 8.72
C ASN A 275 8.12 20.68 9.97
N THR A 276 7.67 21.91 10.26
CA THR A 276 8.11 22.66 11.45
C THR A 276 6.95 23.44 12.04
N LYS A 277 6.58 23.14 13.29
CA LYS A 277 5.54 23.89 14.02
C LYS A 277 6.17 24.62 15.21
N PRO A 278 5.79 25.88 15.50
CA PRO A 278 6.23 26.55 16.70
C PRO A 278 5.55 25.94 17.93
N CYS A 279 6.26 25.85 19.04
CA CYS A 279 5.68 25.50 20.33
C CYS A 279 4.50 26.45 20.66
N PRO A 280 3.32 25.95 21.07
CA PRO A 280 2.19 26.81 21.40
C PRO A 280 2.47 27.77 22.55
N GLU A 281 3.33 27.39 23.51
CA GLU A 281 3.63 28.20 24.70
C GLU A 281 4.81 29.17 24.46
N CYS A 282 5.95 28.65 23.99
CA CYS A 282 7.20 29.45 23.89
C CYS A 282 7.58 29.84 22.46
N ARG A 283 6.80 29.42 21.45
CA ARG A 283 6.99 29.67 20.01
C ARG A 283 8.33 29.25 19.40
N ARG A 284 9.16 28.50 20.12
CA ARG A 284 10.37 27.87 19.57
C ARG A 284 9.98 26.89 18.45
N PRO A 285 10.66 26.88 17.30
CA PRO A 285 10.40 25.91 16.25
C PRO A 285 10.71 24.50 16.76
N ILE A 286 9.78 23.58 16.53
CA ILE A 286 9.91 22.17 16.87
C ILE A 286 9.76 21.37 15.59
N GLU A 287 10.66 20.41 15.41
CA GLU A 287 10.61 19.39 14.37
C GLU A 287 10.12 18.09 14.99
N LYS A 288 9.27 17.35 14.27
CA LYS A 288 8.74 16.07 14.72
C LYS A 288 9.81 14.99 14.52
N ASN A 289 10.34 14.46 15.62
CA ASN A 289 11.37 13.41 15.61
C ASN A 289 10.89 12.04 16.14
N GLN A 290 9.66 11.95 16.63
CA GLN A 290 9.06 10.73 17.18
C GLN A 290 7.73 10.39 16.51
N GLY A 291 7.33 9.12 16.59
CA GLY A 291 6.10 8.60 15.99
C GLY A 291 4.84 9.07 16.73
N CYS A 292 4.86 9.13 18.05
CA CYS A 292 3.73 9.61 18.86
C CYS A 292 3.38 11.09 18.59
N SER A 293 2.09 11.43 18.62
CA SER A 293 1.62 12.82 18.45
C SER A 293 1.70 13.63 19.76
N HIS A 294 1.95 12.97 20.89
CA HIS A 294 2.27 13.62 22.16
C HIS A 294 3.69 14.18 22.11
N MET A 295 3.82 15.50 22.27
CA MET A 295 5.12 16.17 22.28
C MET A 295 5.33 16.90 23.59
N ARG A 296 6.56 16.85 24.09
CA ARG A 296 7.03 17.66 25.22
C ARG A 296 8.10 18.63 24.72
N CYS A 297 7.87 19.94 24.90
CA CYS A 297 8.84 20.97 24.52
C CYS A 297 10.14 20.83 25.34
N ARG A 298 11.29 21.11 24.72
CA ARG A 298 12.59 21.03 25.41
C ARG A 298 12.72 22.11 26.49
N ALA A 299 13.60 21.87 27.47
CA ALA A 299 13.87 22.83 28.54
C ALA A 299 14.28 24.22 27.99
N PRO A 300 13.86 25.33 28.64
CA PRO A 300 13.17 25.38 29.92
C PRO A 300 11.64 25.24 29.85
N CYS A 301 11.03 25.15 28.66
CA CYS A 301 9.56 25.23 28.50
C CYS A 301 8.82 24.02 29.06
N LYS A 302 9.25 22.79 28.71
CA LYS A 302 8.64 21.52 29.17
C LYS A 302 7.12 21.34 28.94
N PHE A 303 6.47 22.27 28.23
CA PHE A 303 5.04 22.20 27.91
C PHE A 303 4.72 20.97 27.07
N GLU A 304 3.63 20.28 27.40
CA GLU A 304 3.15 19.10 26.68
C GLU A 304 1.94 19.43 25.84
N PHE A 305 1.94 19.00 24.58
CA PHE A 305 0.91 19.36 23.62
C PHE A 305 0.75 18.30 22.53
N CYS A 306 -0.36 18.38 21.81
CA CYS A 306 -0.62 17.55 20.64
C CYS A 306 0.02 18.16 19.38
N TRP A 307 0.82 17.40 18.64
CA TRP A 307 1.47 17.86 17.40
C TRP A 307 0.48 18.28 16.29
N ILE A 308 -0.70 17.67 16.27
CA ILE A 308 -1.71 17.92 15.24
C ILE A 308 -2.36 19.30 15.46
N CYS A 309 -3.01 19.50 16.61
CA CYS A 309 -3.81 20.70 16.89
C CYS A 309 -3.08 21.78 17.71
N LEU A 310 -1.89 21.49 18.25
CA LEU A 310 -1.13 22.36 19.16
C LEU A 310 -1.82 22.68 20.50
N GLY A 311 -2.86 21.92 20.87
CA GLY A 311 -3.55 22.03 22.16
C GLY A 311 -2.80 21.40 23.34
N PRO A 312 -3.06 21.83 24.58
CA PRO A 312 -2.44 21.28 25.79
C PRO A 312 -2.75 19.79 25.96
N TRP A 313 -1.76 19.04 26.44
CA TRP A 313 -1.92 17.63 26.79
C TRP A 313 -2.42 17.47 28.24
N GLY A 314 -3.37 16.55 28.51
CA GLY A 314 -3.79 16.21 29.89
C GLY A 314 -5.22 16.56 30.33
N GLY A 315 -6.19 16.72 29.41
CA GLY A 315 -7.64 16.80 29.71
C GLY A 315 -8.48 15.92 28.78
N SER A 316 -9.83 16.03 28.81
CA SER A 316 -10.71 15.45 27.76
C SER A 316 -10.50 16.18 26.43
N HIS A 317 -9.34 15.92 25.81
CA HIS A 317 -8.87 16.61 24.62
C HIS A 317 -9.26 15.79 23.38
N SER A 318 -10.43 16.08 22.83
CA SER A 318 -10.85 15.65 21.49
C SER A 318 -10.52 16.77 20.50
N CYS A 319 -9.62 16.49 19.55
CA CYS A 319 -9.24 17.45 18.49
C CYS A 319 -9.52 16.91 17.08
N ASN A 320 -10.25 15.80 16.99
CA ASN A 320 -10.56 15.13 15.73
C ASN A 320 -11.76 15.75 15.00
N SER A 321 -12.73 16.32 15.72
CA SER A 321 -13.90 17.01 15.14
C SER A 321 -13.56 18.34 14.47
N TYR A 322 -14.22 18.66 13.35
CA TYR A 322 -14.13 19.96 12.70
C TYR A 322 -15.23 20.90 13.22
N LEU A 323 -14.85 21.96 13.94
CA LEU A 323 -15.80 22.97 14.45
C LEU A 323 -15.96 24.12 13.43
N GLN A 324 -17.17 24.30 12.91
CA GLN A 324 -17.46 25.36 11.94
C GLN A 324 -17.56 26.72 12.65
N GLY A 325 -16.56 27.59 12.49
CA GLY A 325 -16.55 28.92 13.09
C GLY A 325 -17.57 29.85 12.44
N VAL A 326 -18.58 30.31 13.19
CA VAL A 326 -19.50 31.36 12.74
C VAL A 326 -18.83 32.72 12.93
N LYS A 327 -18.40 33.39 11.84
CA LYS A 327 -17.97 34.80 11.90
C LYS A 327 -18.50 35.61 10.70
N ASN A 328 -19.23 36.67 11.04
CA ASN A 328 -19.83 37.75 10.25
C ASN A 328 -19.64 37.82 8.72
N LYS A 329 -20.81 37.97 8.06
CA LYS A 329 -21.06 38.17 6.64
C LYS A 329 -20.29 39.37 6.06
N SER A 330 -19.28 39.09 5.25
CA SER A 330 -18.98 39.86 4.03
C SER A 330 -18.32 38.94 3.00
N ASP A 331 -18.83 38.94 1.76
CA ASP A 331 -18.45 38.05 0.65
C ASP A 331 -18.66 36.54 0.88
N LYS A 332 -19.93 36.11 0.84
CA LYS A 332 -20.36 34.69 0.98
C LYS A 332 -19.55 33.69 0.13
N ARG A 333 -19.09 34.08 -1.08
CA ARG A 333 -18.31 33.19 -1.96
C ARG A 333 -16.87 32.97 -1.47
N LYS A 334 -16.20 34.02 -1.01
CA LYS A 334 -14.84 33.92 -0.44
C LYS A 334 -14.86 33.20 0.90
N GLU A 335 -15.90 33.46 1.70
CA GLU A 335 -16.11 32.82 3.00
C GLU A 335 -16.37 31.31 2.85
N VAL A 336 -17.23 30.90 1.91
CA VAL A 336 -17.47 29.47 1.62
C VAL A 336 -16.22 28.79 1.05
N ALA A 337 -15.49 29.45 0.16
CA ALA A 337 -14.23 28.91 -0.36
C ALA A 337 -13.19 28.72 0.77
N LYS A 338 -13.08 29.70 1.68
CA LYS A 338 -12.22 29.61 2.86
C LYS A 338 -12.65 28.50 3.81
N LEU A 339 -13.94 28.39 4.15
CA LEU A 339 -14.46 27.33 5.02
C LEU A 339 -14.25 25.93 4.42
N ASN A 340 -14.36 25.79 3.10
CA ASN A 340 -14.10 24.54 2.40
C ASN A 340 -12.62 24.17 2.43
N LEU A 341 -11.73 25.17 2.28
CA LEU A 341 -10.29 25.00 2.38
C LEU A 341 -9.86 24.66 3.81
N ASP A 342 -10.36 25.40 4.82
CA ASP A 342 -10.08 25.16 6.24
C ASP A 342 -10.53 23.74 6.65
N ARG A 343 -11.71 23.31 6.18
CA ARG A 343 -12.18 21.93 6.36
C ARG A 343 -11.22 20.94 5.71
N TYR A 344 -10.83 21.15 4.47
CA TYR A 344 -9.89 20.25 3.79
C TYR A 344 -8.56 20.14 4.54
N ILE A 345 -7.96 21.27 4.93
CA ILE A 345 -6.71 21.32 5.70
C ILE A 345 -6.84 20.51 6.99
N HIS A 346 -7.93 20.68 7.76
CA HIS A 346 -8.15 19.94 9.01
C HIS A 346 -8.05 18.42 8.83
N TYR A 347 -8.74 17.87 7.84
CA TYR A 347 -8.72 16.43 7.57
C TYR A 347 -7.41 15.98 6.92
N TYR A 348 -6.82 16.80 6.06
CA TYR A 348 -5.57 16.49 5.37
C TYR A 348 -4.38 16.42 6.32
N GLU A 349 -4.21 17.38 7.22
CA GLU A 349 -3.15 17.37 8.23
C GLU A 349 -3.18 16.10 9.09
N ARG A 350 -4.38 15.65 9.47
CA ARG A 350 -4.57 14.44 10.29
C ARG A 350 -4.33 13.16 9.49
N TRP A 351 -4.70 13.15 8.21
CA TRP A 351 -4.38 12.06 7.29
C TRP A 351 -2.87 11.90 7.10
N VAL A 352 -2.16 13.01 6.82
CA VAL A 352 -0.70 13.02 6.66
C VAL A 352 0.00 12.66 7.96
N ALA A 353 -0.39 13.24 9.10
CA ALA A 353 0.22 12.96 10.40
C ALA A 353 0.14 11.47 10.78
N ASN A 354 -0.99 10.81 10.49
CA ASN A 354 -1.12 9.37 10.71
C ASN A 354 -0.31 8.55 9.70
N HIS A 355 -0.20 8.99 8.45
CA HIS A 355 0.67 8.36 7.47
C HIS A 355 2.16 8.42 7.88
N GLU A 356 2.67 9.61 8.23
CA GLU A 356 4.05 9.81 8.68
C GLU A 356 4.34 9.04 9.97
N SER A 357 3.43 9.09 10.95
CA SER A 357 3.56 8.32 12.19
C SER A 357 3.61 6.82 11.93
N ARG A 358 2.85 6.31 10.94
CA ARG A 358 2.92 4.92 10.50
C ARG A 358 4.28 4.58 9.90
N GLN A 359 4.83 5.44 9.04
CA GLN A 359 6.15 5.23 8.44
C GLN A 359 7.25 5.20 9.51
N LYS A 360 7.21 6.14 10.46
CA LYS A 360 8.13 6.15 11.60
C LYS A 360 8.01 4.88 12.44
N ALA A 361 6.77 4.45 12.77
CA ALA A 361 6.54 3.22 13.52
C ALA A 361 7.04 1.96 12.79
N LEU A 362 7.00 1.91 11.44
CA LEU A 362 7.59 0.82 10.67
C LEU A 362 9.12 0.77 10.82
N VAL A 363 9.79 1.93 10.77
CA VAL A 363 11.24 2.03 10.95
C VAL A 363 11.63 1.64 12.39
N ASP A 364 10.91 2.15 13.39
CA ASP A 364 11.19 1.84 14.79
C ASP A 364 10.92 0.38 15.13
N PHE A 365 9.88 -0.20 14.52
CA PHE A 365 9.59 -1.62 14.66
C PHE A 365 10.73 -2.51 14.12
N GLN A 366 11.35 -2.14 12.98
CA GLN A 366 12.53 -2.84 12.47
C GLN A 366 13.70 -2.75 13.46
N LEU A 367 13.99 -1.54 13.97
CA LEU A 367 15.01 -1.35 15.01
C LEU A 367 14.74 -2.20 16.26
N VAL A 368 13.47 -2.25 16.69
CA VAL A 368 13.05 -3.05 17.83
C VAL A 368 13.30 -4.54 17.57
N GLN A 369 12.90 -5.05 16.40
CA GLN A 369 13.12 -6.45 16.03
C GLN A 369 14.60 -6.83 15.96
N ASP A 370 15.39 -6.01 15.28
CA ASP A 370 16.78 -6.36 14.94
C ASP A 370 17.74 -6.12 16.09
N VAL A 371 17.44 -5.16 16.96
CA VAL A 371 18.34 -4.70 18.02
C VAL A 371 17.72 -4.84 19.40
N HIS A 372 16.57 -4.22 19.65
CA HIS A 372 16.06 -4.08 21.03
C HIS A 372 15.62 -5.41 21.64
N LEU A 373 14.93 -6.27 20.87
CA LEU A 373 14.53 -7.59 21.37
C LEU A 373 15.74 -8.44 21.78
N LYS A 374 16.84 -8.38 21.03
CA LYS A 374 18.09 -9.08 21.39
C LYS A 374 18.74 -8.52 22.67
N LYS A 375 18.65 -7.21 22.89
CA LYS A 375 19.14 -6.58 24.14
C LYS A 375 18.30 -7.02 25.35
N LEU A 376 16.98 -7.03 25.20
CA LEU A 376 16.05 -7.44 26.25
C LEU A 376 16.19 -8.94 26.60
N ASP A 377 16.35 -9.80 25.59
CA ASP A 377 16.61 -11.23 25.76
C ASP A 377 17.86 -11.46 26.62
N ARG A 378 18.97 -10.76 26.33
CA ARG A 378 20.20 -10.84 27.14
C ARG A 378 20.04 -10.31 28.56
N LYS A 379 19.32 -9.20 28.72
CA LYS A 379 19.17 -8.50 30.00
C LYS A 379 18.28 -9.26 30.97
N TYR A 380 17.10 -9.65 30.52
CA TYR A 380 16.09 -10.32 31.35
C TYR A 380 16.15 -11.85 31.26
N ARG A 381 17.04 -12.41 30.42
CA ARG A 381 17.18 -13.86 30.15
C ARG A 381 15.86 -14.51 29.72
N GLN A 382 15.05 -13.77 28.97
CA GLN A 382 13.75 -14.23 28.47
C GLN A 382 13.84 -14.54 26.98
N THR A 383 13.50 -15.77 26.58
CA THR A 383 13.59 -16.23 25.19
C THR A 383 12.52 -15.62 24.27
N ASN A 384 12.77 -15.69 22.96
CA ASN A 384 11.98 -15.07 21.89
C ASN A 384 10.47 -15.43 21.80
N PRO A 385 9.90 -16.47 22.46
CA PRO A 385 8.44 -16.55 22.59
C PRO A 385 7.87 -15.57 23.64
N ILE A 386 8.64 -15.22 24.69
CA ILE A 386 8.14 -14.42 25.82
C ILE A 386 8.05 -12.93 25.46
N LEU A 387 8.89 -12.45 24.53
CA LEU A 387 8.92 -11.06 24.08
C LEU A 387 7.98 -10.76 22.89
N SER A 388 7.17 -11.73 22.44
CA SER A 388 6.27 -11.56 21.28
C SER A 388 5.28 -10.41 21.45
N PHE A 389 4.88 -10.12 22.69
CA PHE A 389 3.93 -9.04 23.02
C PHE A 389 4.40 -7.66 22.54
N ILE A 390 5.72 -7.40 22.53
CA ILE A 390 6.29 -6.15 21.99
C ILE A 390 6.03 -6.09 20.49
N ARG A 391 6.28 -7.19 19.78
CA ARG A 391 6.05 -7.28 18.34
C ARG A 391 4.58 -7.10 18.00
N GLU A 392 3.69 -7.73 18.77
CA GLU A 392 2.25 -7.61 18.61
C GLU A 392 1.75 -6.18 18.82
N ALA A 393 2.27 -5.47 19.85
CA ALA A 393 1.95 -4.07 20.10
C ALA A 393 2.35 -3.16 18.94
N TRP A 394 3.56 -3.28 18.41
CA TRP A 394 4.01 -2.49 17.26
C TRP A 394 3.21 -2.77 15.98
N LEU A 395 2.93 -4.05 15.68
CA LEU A 395 2.07 -4.40 14.55
C LEU A 395 0.66 -3.82 14.72
N LYS A 396 0.12 -3.81 15.94
CA LYS A 396 -1.15 -3.16 16.26
C LYS A 396 -1.09 -1.65 16.01
N ILE A 397 -0.04 -0.97 16.48
CA ILE A 397 0.16 0.47 16.26
C ILE A 397 0.17 0.80 14.76
N ILE A 398 0.95 0.07 13.97
CA ILE A 398 1.07 0.27 12.51
C ILE A 398 -0.28 0.11 11.80
N GLU A 399 -1.07 -0.90 12.21
CA GLU A 399 -2.40 -1.15 11.67
C GLU A 399 -3.40 -0.07 12.09
N CYS A 400 -3.39 0.31 13.36
CA CYS A 400 -4.25 1.37 13.90
C CYS A 400 -3.98 2.74 13.25
N ARG A 401 -2.71 3.09 12.99
CA ARG A 401 -2.36 4.30 12.24
C ARG A 401 -2.91 4.30 10.81
N ARG A 402 -2.88 3.16 10.13
CA ARG A 402 -3.49 2.99 8.79
C ARG A 402 -5.00 3.23 8.85
N VAL A 403 -5.68 2.66 9.84
CA VAL A 403 -7.13 2.83 10.01
C VAL A 403 -7.49 4.29 10.33
N LEU A 404 -6.75 4.97 11.23
CA LEU A 404 -6.99 6.40 11.50
C LEU A 404 -6.74 7.29 10.29
N LYS A 405 -5.65 7.05 9.55
CA LYS A 405 -5.38 7.75 8.28
C LYS A 405 -6.62 7.71 7.39
N TRP A 406 -7.17 6.52 7.15
CA TRP A 406 -8.34 6.38 6.28
C TRP A 406 -9.66 6.84 6.93
N SER A 407 -9.79 6.80 8.25
CA SER A 407 -10.98 7.32 8.94
C SER A 407 -11.12 8.84 8.76
N TYR A 408 -10.02 9.59 8.61
CA TYR A 408 -10.08 11.01 8.27
C TYR A 408 -10.57 11.27 6.84
N ALA A 409 -10.15 10.47 5.86
CA ALA A 409 -10.71 10.56 4.51
C ALA A 409 -12.21 10.23 4.49
N TYR A 410 -12.63 9.21 5.26
CA TYR A 410 -14.04 8.87 5.47
C TYR A 410 -14.83 10.03 6.12
N GLY A 411 -14.32 10.58 7.22
CA GLY A 411 -14.92 11.70 7.94
C GLY A 411 -15.09 12.96 7.07
N TYR A 412 -14.14 13.24 6.17
CA TYR A 412 -14.25 14.37 5.25
C TYR A 412 -15.46 14.22 4.30
N TYR A 413 -15.70 13.01 3.77
CA TYR A 413 -16.83 12.74 2.88
C TYR A 413 -18.11 12.31 3.62
N PHE A 414 -18.12 12.34 4.95
CA PHE A 414 -19.28 11.98 5.75
C PHE A 414 -20.47 12.93 5.49
N PRO A 415 -21.69 12.42 5.25
CA PRO A 415 -22.86 13.24 4.92
C PRO A 415 -23.13 14.36 5.94
N THR A 416 -23.42 15.58 5.47
CA THR A 416 -23.62 16.76 6.35
C THR A 416 -24.92 16.76 7.12
N HIS A 417 -25.95 16.06 6.63
CA HIS A 417 -27.28 16.00 7.24
C HIS A 417 -27.39 14.97 8.38
N GLU A 418 -26.49 14.00 8.45
CA GLU A 418 -26.53 12.93 9.46
C GLU A 418 -25.75 13.31 10.73
N HIS A 419 -26.20 14.34 11.44
CA HIS A 419 -25.49 14.91 12.59
C HIS A 419 -25.21 13.89 13.72
N GLY A 420 -26.19 13.07 14.08
CA GLY A 420 -26.02 12.06 15.14
C GLY A 420 -24.96 11.01 14.78
N LYS A 421 -25.04 10.45 13.56
CA LYS A 421 -24.05 9.49 13.05
C LYS A 421 -22.64 10.11 12.99
N ARG A 422 -22.52 11.37 12.57
CA ARG A 422 -21.23 12.10 12.59
C ARG A 422 -20.68 12.19 14.01
N GLN A 423 -21.47 12.66 14.97
CA GLN A 423 -21.01 12.83 16.36
C GLN A 423 -20.57 11.50 16.97
N PHE A 424 -21.29 10.42 16.71
CA PHE A 424 -20.91 9.09 17.19
C PHE A 424 -19.67 8.55 16.49
N PHE A 425 -19.53 8.75 15.18
CA PHE A 425 -18.29 8.44 14.47
C PHE A 425 -17.10 9.21 15.05
N GLU A 426 -17.24 10.51 15.29
CA GLU A 426 -16.20 11.36 15.88
C GLU A 426 -15.87 10.93 17.32
N TYR A 427 -16.85 10.51 18.11
CA TYR A 427 -16.62 9.92 19.43
C TYR A 427 -15.77 8.64 19.34
N LEU A 428 -16.16 7.68 18.50
CA LEU A 428 -15.42 6.43 18.30
C LEU A 428 -14.00 6.69 17.78
N GLN A 429 -13.85 7.63 16.85
CA GLN A 429 -12.55 8.03 16.30
C GLN A 429 -11.67 8.65 17.39
N GLY A 430 -12.23 9.51 18.24
CA GLY A 430 -11.52 10.15 19.35
C GLY A 430 -11.01 9.16 20.41
N GLU A 431 -11.85 8.19 20.79
CA GLU A 431 -11.46 7.11 21.72
C GLU A 431 -10.33 6.25 21.14
N ALA A 432 -10.44 5.89 19.86
CA ALA A 432 -9.41 5.12 19.15
C ALA A 432 -8.09 5.90 19.05
N GLU A 433 -8.13 7.20 18.74
CA GLU A 433 -6.95 8.05 18.64
C GLU A 433 -6.25 8.25 19.98
N SER A 434 -6.99 8.67 21.01
CA SER A 434 -6.47 8.86 22.37
C SER A 434 -5.83 7.58 22.91
N GLY A 435 -6.52 6.45 22.71
CA GLY A 435 -6.01 5.15 23.08
C GLY A 435 -4.75 4.75 22.32
N LEU A 436 -4.70 4.98 21.00
CA LEU A 436 -3.53 4.68 20.18
C LEU A 436 -2.29 5.47 20.62
N GLU A 437 -2.44 6.76 20.95
CA GLU A 437 -1.29 7.55 21.42
C GLU A 437 -0.73 7.01 22.74
N LYS A 438 -1.58 6.53 23.67
CA LYS A 438 -1.12 5.89 24.90
C LYS A 438 -0.36 4.59 24.64
N LEU A 439 -0.89 3.75 23.74
CA LEU A 439 -0.22 2.49 23.34
C LEU A 439 1.12 2.78 22.65
N HIS A 440 1.15 3.75 21.74
CA HIS A 440 2.36 4.12 21.01
C HIS A 440 3.42 4.71 21.95
N HIS A 441 3.03 5.59 22.87
CA HIS A 441 3.93 6.13 23.90
C HIS A 441 4.54 5.01 24.76
N CYS A 442 3.74 4.04 25.21
CA CYS A 442 4.21 2.89 25.98
C CYS A 442 5.22 2.05 25.17
N ALA A 443 4.94 1.80 23.89
CA ALA A 443 5.81 0.99 23.03
C ALA A 443 7.09 1.72 22.58
N GLU A 444 7.06 3.04 22.43
CA GLU A 444 8.17 3.87 21.93
C GLU A 444 9.04 4.38 23.08
N VAL A 445 8.45 5.03 24.08
CA VAL A 445 9.18 5.75 25.13
C VAL A 445 9.43 4.87 26.35
N GLU A 446 8.40 4.26 26.92
CA GLU A 446 8.57 3.46 28.14
C GLU A 446 9.44 2.22 27.89
N LEU A 447 9.32 1.60 26.71
CA LEU A 447 10.17 0.49 26.29
C LEU A 447 11.67 0.87 26.29
N GLU A 448 12.01 2.08 25.81
CA GLU A 448 13.40 2.57 25.80
C GLU A 448 14.00 2.66 27.21
N GLU A 449 13.20 3.02 28.21
CA GLU A 449 13.66 3.07 29.59
C GLU A 449 14.06 1.67 30.10
N HIS A 450 13.33 0.62 29.72
CA HIS A 450 13.68 -0.76 30.07
C HIS A 450 14.90 -1.28 29.29
N ILE A 451 15.15 -0.75 28.10
CA ILE A 451 16.33 -1.09 27.31
C ILE A 451 17.59 -0.42 27.91
N ASN A 452 17.51 0.88 28.19
CA ASN A 452 18.68 1.71 28.49
C ASN A 452 18.99 1.88 29.98
N ALA A 453 18.00 1.81 30.87
CA ALA A 453 18.20 1.97 32.32
C ALA A 453 18.21 0.61 33.04
N ASP A 454 19.02 0.45 34.08
CA ASP A 454 19.03 -0.76 34.91
C ASP A 454 17.81 -0.80 35.84
N LYS A 455 16.67 -1.23 35.27
CA LYS A 455 15.43 -1.49 36.00
C LYS A 455 15.33 -2.98 36.42
N PRO A 456 14.76 -3.27 37.61
CA PRO A 456 14.51 -4.63 38.07
C PRO A 456 13.53 -5.38 37.15
N ILE A 457 13.47 -6.71 37.29
CA ILE A 457 12.64 -7.57 36.44
C ILE A 457 11.15 -7.39 36.74
N GLU A 458 10.80 -7.05 37.97
CA GLU A 458 9.45 -6.75 38.43
C GLU A 458 8.84 -5.59 37.63
N ASP A 459 9.59 -4.49 37.46
CA ASP A 459 9.17 -3.35 36.64
C ASP A 459 8.92 -3.76 35.18
N PHE A 460 9.73 -4.68 34.64
CA PHE A 460 9.54 -5.17 33.28
C PHE A 460 8.29 -6.07 33.15
N ILE A 461 7.94 -6.82 34.20
CA ILE A 461 6.71 -7.62 34.26
C ILE A 461 5.48 -6.70 34.32
N GLU A 462 5.55 -5.60 35.08
CA GLU A 462 4.50 -4.58 35.12
C GLU A 462 4.34 -3.91 33.75
N PHE A 463 5.46 -3.49 33.13
CA PHE A 463 5.47 -2.94 31.77
C PHE A 463 4.84 -3.91 30.76
N ARG A 464 5.22 -5.19 30.79
CA ARG A 464 4.63 -6.23 29.93
C ARG A 464 3.12 -6.29 30.11
N THR A 465 2.65 -6.29 31.35
CA THR A 465 1.21 -6.37 31.68
C THR A 465 0.47 -5.16 31.13
N LYS A 466 1.01 -3.96 31.35
CA LYS A 466 0.48 -2.71 30.82
C LYS A 466 0.43 -2.69 29.30
N LEU A 467 1.51 -3.09 28.61
CA LEU A 467 1.58 -3.07 27.15
C LEU A 467 0.59 -4.05 26.51
N VAL A 468 0.47 -5.26 27.07
CA VAL A 468 -0.51 -6.26 26.61
C VAL A 468 -1.94 -5.74 26.80
N GLN A 469 -2.27 -5.20 27.97
CA GLN A 469 -3.61 -4.68 28.25
C GLN A 469 -3.98 -3.52 27.32
N LEU A 470 -3.06 -2.58 27.10
CA LEU A 470 -3.25 -1.49 26.14
C LEU A 470 -3.47 -2.05 24.73
N THR A 471 -2.64 -3.00 24.28
CA THR A 471 -2.74 -3.58 22.93
C THR A 471 -4.10 -4.20 22.66
N VAL A 472 -4.66 -4.93 23.64
CA VAL A 472 -5.99 -5.52 23.57
C VAL A 472 -7.08 -4.45 23.58
N LEU A 473 -7.03 -3.51 24.54
CA LEU A 473 -8.00 -2.43 24.67
C LEU A 473 -8.09 -1.59 23.39
N ILE A 474 -6.95 -1.18 22.84
CA ILE A 474 -6.89 -0.39 21.60
C ILE A 474 -7.37 -1.22 20.42
N GLY A 475 -7.03 -2.52 20.38
CA GLY A 475 -7.63 -3.44 19.42
C GLY A 475 -9.16 -3.40 19.40
N ASN A 476 -9.79 -3.33 20.57
CA ASN A 476 -11.25 -3.25 20.70
C ASN A 476 -11.82 -1.89 20.24
N TYR A 477 -11.19 -0.76 20.60
CA TYR A 477 -11.62 0.55 20.11
C TYR A 477 -11.58 0.63 18.58
N PHE A 478 -10.52 0.12 17.96
CA PHE A 478 -10.40 0.07 16.50
C PHE A 478 -11.39 -0.91 15.87
N LYS A 479 -11.64 -2.06 16.49
CA LYS A 479 -12.67 -3.00 16.02
C LYS A 479 -14.06 -2.33 15.99
N ASN A 480 -14.38 -1.55 17.02
CA ASN A 480 -15.65 -0.80 17.09
C ASN A 480 -15.72 0.30 16.02
N LEU A 481 -14.65 1.09 15.87
CA LEU A 481 -14.56 2.13 14.83
C LEU A 481 -14.73 1.53 13.42
N VAL A 482 -14.00 0.45 13.12
CA VAL A 482 -14.06 -0.24 11.84
C VAL A 482 -15.47 -0.77 11.57
N ARG A 483 -16.06 -1.49 12.53
CA ARG A 483 -17.42 -2.03 12.42
C ARG A 483 -18.46 -0.93 12.19
N ALA A 484 -18.32 0.21 12.85
CA ALA A 484 -19.20 1.36 12.67
C ALA A 484 -19.11 1.93 11.25
N MET A 485 -17.89 2.05 10.70
CA MET A 485 -17.67 2.51 9.32
C MET A 485 -18.17 1.50 8.27
N GLU A 486 -18.04 0.20 8.51
CA GLU A 486 -18.50 -0.85 7.58
C GLU A 486 -20.02 -0.94 7.50
N ASN A 487 -20.70 -0.80 8.65
CA ASN A 487 -22.15 -0.96 8.74
C ASN A 487 -22.94 0.35 8.59
N ASP A 488 -22.26 1.46 8.28
CA ASP A 488 -22.87 2.80 8.17
C ASP A 488 -23.55 3.29 9.47
N LEU A 489 -22.92 2.99 10.62
CA LEU A 489 -23.35 3.41 11.97
C LEU A 489 -24.82 3.05 12.27
N PRO A 490 -25.21 1.75 12.21
CA PRO A 490 -26.60 1.31 12.36
C PRO A 490 -27.17 1.56 13.76
N GLU A 491 -26.30 1.78 14.76
CA GLU A 491 -26.68 2.11 16.14
C GLU A 491 -27.45 3.44 16.22
N ILE A 492 -27.35 4.28 15.20
CA ILE A 492 -28.09 5.53 15.08
C ILE A 492 -29.06 5.41 13.94
N SER A 493 -30.31 5.13 14.28
CA SER A 493 -31.41 5.25 13.33
C SER A 493 -31.69 6.74 13.08
N SER A 494 -31.87 7.11 11.82
CA SER A 494 -32.31 8.46 11.44
C SER A 494 -33.82 8.62 11.74
N TYR A 495 -34.22 8.39 12.99
CA TYR A 495 -35.47 8.93 13.52
C TYR A 495 -35.07 10.20 14.26
N GLY A 496 -35.64 11.33 13.83
CA GLY A 496 -35.21 12.67 14.21
C GLY A 496 -34.82 12.82 15.68
N ASP A 497 -33.74 13.56 15.92
CA ASP A 497 -33.42 14.19 17.19
C ASP A 497 -33.32 13.31 18.46
N TYR A 498 -32.99 12.02 18.39
CA TYR A 498 -32.72 11.20 19.60
C TYR A 498 -31.56 10.18 19.43
N TRP A 499 -30.83 9.87 20.51
CA TRP A 499 -29.79 8.81 20.57
C TRP A 499 -29.91 7.96 21.84
N SER A 500 -29.69 6.65 21.77
CA SER A 500 -29.79 5.73 22.92
C SER A 500 -28.46 5.52 23.64
N CYS A 501 -28.47 5.55 24.96
CA CYS A 501 -27.30 5.32 25.79
C CYS A 501 -26.90 3.84 25.79
N TYR A 502 -25.67 3.54 25.39
CA TYR A 502 -25.18 2.15 25.35
C TYR A 502 -25.00 1.50 26.74
N ILE A 503 -24.92 2.31 27.81
CA ILE A 503 -24.73 1.83 29.18
C ILE A 503 -26.07 1.46 29.83
N CYS A 504 -27.06 2.34 29.74
CA CYS A 504 -28.34 2.18 30.44
C CYS A 504 -29.56 2.06 29.51
N THR A 505 -29.34 2.02 28.19
CA THR A 505 -30.37 1.93 27.14
C THR A 505 -31.34 3.11 27.04
N TYR A 506 -31.16 4.15 27.86
CA TYR A 506 -32.03 5.32 27.89
C TYR A 506 -31.93 6.15 26.61
N VAL A 507 -33.06 6.57 26.06
CA VAL A 507 -33.15 7.40 24.85
C VAL A 507 -33.02 8.88 25.22
N ASN A 508 -31.99 9.54 24.73
CA ASN A 508 -31.67 10.94 24.96
C ASN A 508 -32.07 11.79 23.75
N GLU A 509 -32.37 13.06 23.96
CA GLU A 509 -32.51 14.04 22.88
C GLU A 509 -31.20 14.25 22.13
N GLY A 510 -31.28 14.58 20.84
CA GLY A 510 -30.15 14.78 19.92
C GLY A 510 -29.30 16.01 20.27
N SER A 511 -29.84 16.91 21.09
CA SER A 511 -29.12 18.04 21.68
C SER A 511 -28.30 17.64 22.92
N ALA A 512 -28.57 16.49 23.53
CA ALA A 512 -27.90 16.04 24.74
C ALA A 512 -26.53 15.45 24.41
N THR A 513 -25.46 16.00 24.99
CA THR A 513 -24.07 15.55 24.80
C THR A 513 -23.66 14.43 25.77
N MET A 514 -24.48 14.13 26.77
CA MET A 514 -24.28 13.07 27.77
C MET A 514 -25.60 12.38 28.10
N CYS A 515 -25.55 11.13 28.57
CA CYS A 515 -26.77 10.42 28.92
C CYS A 515 -27.42 11.02 30.18
N VAL A 516 -28.66 11.47 30.05
CA VAL A 516 -29.41 12.11 31.16
C VAL A 516 -29.53 11.18 32.36
N MET A 517 -29.78 9.89 32.14
CA MET A 517 -29.92 8.89 33.21
C MET A 517 -28.60 8.52 33.88
N CYS A 518 -27.48 8.46 33.14
CA CYS A 518 -26.18 8.20 33.74
C CYS A 518 -25.64 9.42 34.50
N SER A 519 -26.01 10.62 34.03
CA SER A 519 -25.58 11.88 34.64
C SER A 519 -26.32 12.18 35.96
N SER A 520 -27.59 11.77 36.07
CA SER A 520 -28.42 11.97 37.26
C SER A 520 -28.14 10.99 38.41
N GLN A 521 -27.39 9.92 38.15
CA GLN A 521 -26.98 8.94 39.17
C GLN A 521 -25.59 9.20 39.77
N SER A 522 -24.93 10.30 39.41
CA SER A 522 -23.73 10.74 40.16
C SER A 522 -24.16 11.17 41.57
N PRO A 523 -23.69 10.52 42.64
CA PRO A 523 -23.95 11.01 43.99
C PRO A 523 -23.29 12.37 44.12
N VAL A 524 -24.10 13.39 44.38
CA VAL A 524 -23.60 14.66 44.89
C VAL A 524 -22.91 14.32 46.22
N HIS A 525 -21.58 14.35 46.23
CA HIS A 525 -20.83 14.53 47.47
C HIS A 525 -21.19 15.92 47.99
N GLY A 526 -22.23 15.97 48.81
CA GLY A 526 -22.57 17.12 49.64
C GLY A 526 -21.62 17.15 50.84
N GLU A 527 -21.01 18.31 51.03
CA GLU A 527 -20.38 18.75 52.26
C GLU A 527 -21.31 18.54 53.46
N VAL A 528 -20.87 17.74 54.45
CA VAL A 528 -20.70 18.09 55.88
C VAL A 528 -19.62 17.17 56.46
#